data_AF-A0A3C0K7N1-F1
#
_entry.id   AF-A0A3C0K7N1-F1
#
_cell.length_a   1.000
_cell.length_b   1.000
_cell.length_c   1.000
_cell.angle_alpha   90.00
_cell.angle_beta   90.00
_cell.angle_gamma   90.00
#
_symmetry.space_group_name_H-M   'P 1'
#
loop_
_entity.id
_entity.type
_entity.pdbx_description
1 polymer ?
#
loop_
_entity_poly.entity_id
_entity_poly.type
_entity_poly.pdbx_seq_one_letter_code
_entity_poly.pdbx_strand_id
1 'polypeptide(L)' 'MKFFSAKTQIYGIKKALKASERDPFLYNEEEIIKLKTSLRKLREEQEQTRQIQNGGFGYDV' A
#
# COMPACT_ATOMS: atom_id res chain seq x y z
N MET A 1 5.71 16.19 7.61
CA MET A 1 5.81 16.11 6.13
C MET A 1 5.30 14.74 5.67
N LYS A 2 4.18 14.66 4.94
CA LYS A 2 3.82 13.42 4.20
C LYS A 2 4.53 13.49 2.86
N PHE A 3 5.65 12.78 2.72
CA PHE A 3 6.55 12.91 1.57
C PHE A 3 5.92 12.50 0.23
N PHE A 4 4.79 11.76 0.22
CA PHE A 4 4.03 11.41 -0.99
C PHE A 4 2.56 11.14 -0.66
N SER A 5 1.65 11.31 -1.64
CA SER A 5 0.25 10.89 -1.50
C SER A 5 0.13 9.36 -1.35
N ALA A 6 -0.90 8.86 -0.65
CA ALA A 6 -1.11 7.41 -0.50
C ALA A 6 -1.17 6.69 -1.87
N LYS A 7 -1.76 7.33 -2.88
CA LYS A 7 -1.80 6.82 -4.27
C LYS A 7 -0.39 6.68 -4.87
N THR A 8 0.48 7.66 -4.67
CA THR A 8 1.87 7.64 -5.15
C THR A 8 2.67 6.55 -4.42
N GLN A 9 2.48 6.39 -3.11
CA GLN A 9 3.14 5.34 -2.32
C GLN A 9 2.70 3.94 -2.75
N ILE A 10 1.40 3.72 -2.93
CA ILE A 10 0.83 2.47 -3.45
C ILE A 10 1.42 2.15 -4.83
N TYR A 11 1.54 3.14 -5.70
CA TYR A 11 2.12 2.96 -7.03
C TYR A 11 3.61 2.58 -6.97
N GLY A 12 4.39 3.24 -6.12
CA GLY A 12 5.81 2.94 -5.92
C GLY A 12 6.03 1.52 -5.39
N ILE A 13 5.28 1.12 -4.37
CA ILE A 13 5.40 -0.23 -3.79
C ILE A 13 5.00 -1.31 -4.80
N LYS A 14 3.94 -1.09 -5.60
CA LYS A 14 3.56 -2.02 -6.69
C LYS A 14 4.69 -2.17 -7.72
N LYS A 15 5.37 -1.08 -8.07
CA LYS A 15 6.53 -1.14 -8.96
C LYS A 15 7.69 -1.92 -8.36
N ALA A 16 8.01 -1.69 -7.09
CA ALA A 16 9.07 -2.41 -6.39
C ALA A 16 8.80 -3.91 -6.34
N LEU A 17 7.57 -4.32 -5.99
CA LEU A 17 7.16 -5.74 -6.00
C LEU A 17 7.24 -6.36 -7.41
N LYS A 18 6.82 -5.63 -8.45
CA LYS A 18 6.94 -6.13 -9.83
C LYS A 18 8.40 -6.24 -10.28
N ALA A 19 9.27 -5.37 -9.78
CA ALA A 19 10.70 -5.45 -10.04
C ALA A 19 11.32 -6.65 -9.32
N SER A 20 10.90 -6.95 -8.08
CA SER A 20 11.37 -8.12 -7.33
C SER A 20 10.98 -9.45 -7.98
N GLU A 21 9.86 -9.50 -8.69
CA GLU A 21 9.46 -10.68 -9.49
C GLU A 21 10.37 -10.93 -10.70
N ARG A 22 11.00 -9.88 -11.22
CA ARG A 22 11.88 -9.95 -12.40
C ARG A 22 13.33 -10.16 -12.01
N ASP A 23 13.73 -9.59 -10.89
CA ASP A 23 15.07 -9.70 -10.32
C ASP A 23 14.98 -10.17 -8.85
N PRO A 24 15.16 -11.47 -8.59
CA PRO A 24 15.10 -12.04 -7.24
C PRO A 24 16.18 -11.52 -6.28
N PHE A 25 17.22 -10.84 -6.77
CA PHE A 25 18.30 -10.30 -5.93
C PHE A 25 18.08 -8.83 -5.56
N LEU A 26 17.05 -8.19 -6.14
CA LEU A 26 16.77 -6.77 -5.91
C LEU A 26 16.31 -6.50 -4.47
N TYR A 27 15.62 -7.45 -3.86
CA TYR A 27 15.15 -7.38 -2.47
C TYR A 27 15.26 -8.75 -1.82
N ASN A 28 15.60 -8.77 -0.54
CA ASN A 28 15.50 -9.98 0.25
C ASN A 28 14.04 -10.29 0.64
N GLU A 29 13.81 -11.49 1.17
CA GLU A 29 12.46 -11.93 1.53
C GLU A 29 11.80 -11.05 2.60
N GLU A 30 12.57 -10.57 3.58
CA GLU A 30 12.09 -9.69 4.63
C GLU A 30 11.61 -8.33 4.07
N GLU A 31 12.35 -7.77 3.13
CA GLU A 31 12.00 -6.53 2.43
C GLU A 31 10.74 -6.71 1.59
N ILE A 32 10.59 -7.84 0.89
CA ILE A 32 9.38 -8.17 0.14
C ILE A 32 8.16 -8.27 1.09
N ILE A 33 8.31 -8.91 2.25
CA ILE A 33 7.26 -9.00 3.28
C ILE A 33 6.88 -7.60 3.78
N LYS A 34 7.87 -6.75 4.07
CA LYS A 34 7.64 -5.35 4.48
C LYS A 34 6.91 -4.54 3.42
N LEU A 35 7.27 -4.69 2.14
CA LEU A 35 6.61 -4.04 1.01
C LEU A 35 5.14 -4.48 0.89
N LYS A 36 4.88 -5.80 0.94
CA LYS A 36 3.50 -6.35 0.89
C LYS A 36 2.65 -5.85 2.06
N THR A 37 3.22 -5.85 3.27
CA THR A 37 2.55 -5.39 4.49
C THR A 37 2.23 -3.89 4.42
N SER A 38 3.17 -3.08 3.96
CA SER A 38 2.99 -1.64 3.78
C SER A 38 1.92 -1.33 2.72
N LEU A 39 1.93 -2.08 1.61
CA LEU A 39 0.89 -1.96 0.57
C LEU A 39 -0.51 -2.25 1.12
N ARG A 40 -0.65 -3.27 1.98
CA ARG A 40 -1.91 -3.61 2.61
C ARG A 40 -2.41 -2.48 3.51
N LYS A 41 -1.58 -1.99 4.43
CA LYS A 41 -1.92 -0.89 5.34
C LYS A 41 -2.34 0.37 4.59
N LEU A 42 -1.60 0.76 3.55
CA LEU A 42 -1.93 1.94 2.74
C LEU A 42 -3.28 1.82 2.01
N ARG A 43 -3.67 0.61 1.60
CA ARG A 43 -4.99 0.37 1.01
C ARG A 43 -6.10 0.46 2.05
N GLU A 44 -5.90 -0.14 3.22
CA GLU A 44 -6.84 -0.06 4.34
C GLU A 44 -7.04 1.41 4.77
N GLU A 45 -5.97 2.18 4.92
CA GLU A 45 -6.04 3.62 5.22
C GLU A 45 -6.76 4.41 4.12
N GLN A 46 -6.49 4.09 2.84
CA GLN A 46 -7.17 4.75 1.72
C GLN A 46 -8.67 4.46 1.73
N GLU A 47 -9.04 3.23 2.05
CA GLU A 47 -10.43 2.80 2.10
C GLU A 47 -11.16 3.41 3.29
N GLN A 48 -10.55 3.40 4.49
CA GLN A 48 -11.07 4.12 5.65
C GLN A 48 -11.26 5.62 5.36
N THR A 49 -10.29 6.26 4.71
CA THR A 49 -10.39 7.67 4.35
C THR A 49 -11.56 7.91 3.38
N ARG A 50 -11.77 7.03 2.41
CA ARG A 50 -12.91 7.10 1.49
C ARG A 50 -14.24 6.94 2.21
N GLN A 51 -14.34 5.98 3.13
CA GLN A 51 -15.55 5.75 3.93
C GLN A 51 -15.90 6.96 4.79
N ILE A 52 -14.89 7.57 5.43
CA ILE A 52 -15.07 8.79 6.23
C ILE A 52 -15.51 9.96 5.33
N GLN A 53 -14.85 10.16 4.19
CA GLN A 53 -15.18 11.25 3.25
C GLN A 53 -16.56 11.10 2.62
N ASN A 54 -17.03 9.88 2.38
CA ASN A 54 -18.33 9.60 1.78
C ASN A 54 -19.49 9.58 2.79
N GLY A 55 -19.31 10.15 3.99
CA GLY A 55 -20.40 10.37 4.93
C GLY A 55 -20.60 9.29 6.00
N GLY A 56 -19.61 8.42 6.24
CA GLY A 56 -19.52 7.66 7.50
C GLY A 56 -20.63 6.65 7.78
N PHE A 57 -21.35 6.15 6.76
CA PHE A 57 -22.29 5.04 6.91
C PHE A 57 -22.03 3.97 5.85
N GLY A 58 -21.82 2.74 6.33
CA GLY A 58 -21.80 1.54 5.47
C GLY A 58 -20.63 0.61 5.70
N TYR A 59 -20.42 0.14 6.93
CA TYR A 59 -20.12 -1.27 7.20
C TYR A 59 -20.70 -1.58 8.58
N ASP A 60 -21.96 -2.04 8.60
CA ASP A 60 -22.39 -2.93 9.67
C ASP A 60 -21.48 -4.17 9.63
N VAL A 61 -20.87 -4.48 10.77
CA VAL A 61 -20.39 -5.84 11.10
C VAL A 61 -21.21 -6.32 12.28
#